data_AF-A0A815YJX3-F1
#
_entry.id   AF-A0A815YJX3-F1
#
_cell.length_a   1.000
_cell.length_b   1.000
_cell.length_c   1.000
_cell.angle_alpha   90.00
_cell.angle_beta   90.00
_cell.angle_gamma   90.00
#
_symmetry.space_group_name_H-M   'P 1'
#
loop_
_entity.id
_entity.type
_entity.pdbx_description
1 polymer ?
#
loop_
_entity_poly.entity_id
_entity_poly.type
_entity_poly.pdbx_seq_one_letter_code
_entity_poly.pdbx_strand_id
1 'polypeptide(L)'
;MNYNSKNKFEDLPDELILLICRYLNIVEILNGFSCLNCRLSKTIKEFSEKIDLNIIPSKLINRFLNEILPDISWNVRSIMFSDNFERCPIKLEMFNNLESIHFSNSFSTNFLFNIKEIKINLVPVDIQFDLIKIFFSSNEYTNLKRLVLLSFHGFTFSNIQLNQLNQFESLTITLKNNVDLFELLYLLSSSIEELNIHILYNGPFKPLRSFSSALKLIKLHYFHLKTTFEDSIKFKQLEKLIIDSCSSLEYLSIETLTRDQDYIDGYQWEKFLNKLFYLKKFTFSIRYRFKINENDDQKMKEDYLLKSFSTDFWLKQRKWFINFYSTCSFTNENFSLNGFKRKNYEKLFLHTIPYPYAFIDATIDINRTKSTNKQYSTRFENQLFQTVYEIFKI
;
A
#
# COMPACT_ATOMS: atom_id res chain seq x y z
N MET A 1 19.95 23.68 -36.22
CA MET A 1 20.75 22.56 -35.69
C MET A 1 20.10 21.26 -36.17
N ASN A 2 20.83 20.50 -36.97
CA ASN A 2 20.40 19.24 -37.59
C ASN A 2 19.99 18.22 -36.52
N TYR A 3 18.74 17.78 -36.57
CA TYR A 3 18.28 16.61 -35.81
C TYR A 3 18.92 15.38 -36.47
N ASN A 4 19.96 14.84 -35.84
CA ASN A 4 20.43 13.50 -36.10
C ASN A 4 19.27 12.52 -35.88
N SER A 5 19.01 11.72 -36.90
CA SER A 5 18.03 10.64 -36.98
C SER A 5 18.13 9.72 -35.76
N LYS A 6 17.14 9.82 -34.88
CA LYS A 6 16.91 8.81 -33.84
C LYS A 6 16.14 7.67 -34.49
N ASN A 7 16.72 6.47 -34.47
CA ASN A 7 16.11 5.19 -34.84
C ASN A 7 14.59 5.21 -34.68
N LYS A 8 13.88 5.32 -35.80
CA LYS A 8 12.45 5.01 -35.81
C LYS A 8 12.32 3.50 -35.87
N PHE A 9 11.27 2.96 -35.25
CA PHE A 9 10.84 1.59 -35.50
C PHE A 9 10.57 1.34 -37.00
N GLU A 10 10.24 2.42 -37.73
CA GLU A 10 10.05 2.49 -39.19
C GLU A 10 11.35 2.34 -39.99
N ASP A 11 12.52 2.55 -39.37
CA ASP A 11 13.83 2.47 -40.03
C ASP A 11 14.51 1.10 -39.81
N LEU A 12 13.76 0.09 -39.34
CA LEU A 12 14.24 -1.28 -39.30
C LEU A 12 14.58 -1.70 -40.74
N PRO A 13 15.83 -2.08 -41.05
CA PRO A 13 16.22 -2.44 -42.40
C PRO A 13 15.33 -3.59 -42.87
N ASP A 14 14.64 -3.40 -44.00
CA ASP A 14 13.85 -4.45 -44.65
C ASP A 14 14.71 -5.71 -44.87
N GLU A 15 16.03 -5.56 -45.00
CA GLU A 15 16.97 -6.66 -45.11
C GLU A 15 16.96 -7.60 -43.90
N LEU A 16 16.75 -7.12 -42.66
CA LEU A 16 16.65 -7.99 -41.47
C LEU A 16 15.34 -8.78 -41.46
N ILE A 17 14.25 -8.15 -41.89
CA ILE A 17 12.94 -8.79 -42.03
C ILE A 17 13.00 -9.87 -43.12
N LEU A 18 13.63 -9.56 -44.26
CA LEU A 18 13.84 -10.49 -45.37
C LEU A 18 14.80 -11.64 -45.03
N LEU A 19 15.83 -11.41 -44.20
CA LEU A 19 16.74 -12.44 -43.70
C LEU A 19 16.03 -13.47 -42.81
N ILE A 20 15.10 -13.03 -41.97
CA ILE A 20 14.26 -13.90 -41.14
C ILE A 20 13.25 -14.66 -42.00
N CYS A 21 12.66 -13.99 -42.99
CA CYS A 21 11.67 -14.59 -43.90
C CYS A 21 12.27 -15.66 -44.85
N ARG A 22 13.58 -15.63 -45.11
CA ARG A 22 14.25 -16.61 -46.00
C ARG A 22 14.20 -18.07 -45.51
N TYR A 23 14.01 -18.29 -44.22
CA TYR A 23 14.02 -19.63 -43.60
C TYR A 23 12.61 -20.12 -43.23
N LEU A 24 11.58 -19.36 -43.58
CA LEU A 24 10.18 -19.63 -43.25
C LEU A 24 9.36 -19.83 -44.53
N ASN A 25 8.36 -20.69 -44.49
CA ASN A 25 7.40 -20.79 -45.59
C ASN A 25 6.44 -19.58 -45.60
N ILE A 26 5.74 -19.35 -46.71
CA ILE A 26 4.87 -18.17 -46.87
C ILE A 26 3.77 -18.07 -45.79
N VAL A 27 3.26 -19.21 -45.29
CA VAL A 27 2.26 -19.24 -44.23
C VAL A 27 2.86 -18.81 -42.89
N GLU A 28 4.08 -19.26 -42.58
CA GLU A 28 4.82 -18.87 -41.38
C GLU A 28 5.18 -17.38 -41.39
N ILE A 29 5.57 -16.85 -42.56
CA ILE A 29 5.83 -15.42 -42.76
C ILE A 29 4.55 -14.62 -42.50
N LEU A 30 3.43 -14.96 -43.16
CA LEU A 30 2.15 -14.28 -43.00
C LEU A 30 1.64 -14.36 -41.56
N ASN A 31 1.77 -15.52 -40.92
CA ASN A 31 1.41 -15.71 -39.51
C ASN A 31 2.29 -14.84 -38.59
N GLY A 32 3.60 -14.77 -38.86
CA GLY A 32 4.54 -13.92 -38.13
C GLY A 32 4.16 -12.43 -38.20
N PHE A 33 3.87 -11.92 -39.39
CA PHE A 33 3.40 -10.54 -39.57
C PHE A 33 2.04 -10.30 -38.91
N SER A 34 1.10 -11.25 -39.02
CA SER A 34 -0.20 -11.15 -38.37
C SER A 34 -0.08 -11.08 -36.84
N CYS A 35 0.77 -11.92 -36.25
CA CYS A 35 1.08 -11.88 -34.82
C CYS A 35 1.80 -10.59 -34.40
N LEU A 36 2.73 -10.09 -35.21
CA LEU A 36 3.41 -8.81 -34.96
C LEU A 36 2.41 -7.67 -34.95
N ASN A 37 1.55 -7.59 -35.98
CA ASN A 37 0.50 -6.58 -36.09
C ASN A 37 -0.47 -6.68 -34.91
N CYS A 38 -0.92 -7.88 -34.53
CA CYS A 38 -1.80 -8.07 -33.39
C CYS A 38 -1.16 -7.57 -32.08
N ARG A 39 0.12 -7.90 -31.84
CA ARG A 39 0.87 -7.43 -30.67
C ARG A 39 1.04 -5.91 -30.69
N LEU A 40 1.39 -5.34 -31.84
CA LEU A 40 1.55 -3.89 -31.99
C LEU A 40 0.24 -3.16 -31.73
N SER A 41 -0.86 -3.62 -32.34
CA SER A 41 -2.21 -3.08 -32.11
C SER A 41 -2.63 -3.18 -30.66
N LYS A 42 -2.34 -4.30 -29.98
CA LYS A 42 -2.59 -4.46 -28.54
C LYS A 42 -1.79 -3.45 -27.73
N THR A 43 -0.50 -3.31 -28.00
CA THR A 43 0.37 -2.34 -27.33
C THR A 43 -0.12 -0.91 -27.54
N ILE A 44 -0.43 -0.51 -28.79
CA ILE A 44 -0.97 0.81 -29.12
C ILE A 44 -2.27 1.06 -28.35
N LYS A 45 -3.18 0.07 -28.34
CA LYS A 45 -4.43 0.15 -27.60
C LYS A 45 -4.17 0.39 -26.11
N GLU A 46 -3.31 -0.40 -25.47
CA GLU A 46 -2.96 -0.25 -24.06
C GLU A 46 -2.36 1.14 -23.75
N PHE A 47 -1.49 1.66 -24.62
CA PHE A 47 -0.94 3.02 -24.48
C PHE A 47 -1.98 4.11 -24.72
N SER A 48 -2.92 3.90 -25.64
CA SER A 48 -4.00 4.86 -25.93
C SER A 48 -5.06 4.89 -24.81
N GLU A 49 -5.27 3.77 -24.11
CA GLU A 49 -6.23 3.69 -23.01
C GLU A 49 -5.70 4.36 -21.73
N LYS A 50 -4.37 4.38 -21.54
CA LYS A 50 -3.73 4.93 -20.33
C LYS A 50 -2.66 5.95 -20.70
N ILE A 51 -3.00 7.23 -20.55
CA ILE A 51 -2.10 8.32 -20.87
C ILE A 51 -1.49 8.88 -19.60
N ASP A 52 -0.16 8.83 -19.52
CA ASP A 52 0.59 9.60 -18.54
C ASP A 52 1.15 10.86 -19.21
N LEU A 53 0.63 12.02 -18.81
CA LEU A 53 1.05 13.31 -19.36
C LEU A 53 2.39 13.77 -18.76
N ASN A 54 2.81 13.17 -17.64
CA ASN A 54 4.06 13.53 -16.96
C ASN A 54 5.29 13.08 -17.74
N ILE A 55 5.19 11.97 -18.46
CA ILE A 55 6.29 11.44 -19.28
C ILE A 55 6.47 12.20 -20.59
N ILE A 56 5.50 13.01 -21.01
CA ILE A 56 5.56 13.74 -22.27
C ILE A 56 6.52 14.93 -22.11
N PRO A 57 7.66 14.97 -22.82
CA PRO A 57 8.59 16.08 -22.73
C PRO A 57 7.93 17.40 -23.13
N SER A 58 8.22 18.50 -22.43
CA SER A 58 7.57 19.80 -22.69
C SER A 58 7.65 20.27 -24.15
N LYS A 59 8.76 19.93 -24.83
CA LYS A 59 8.98 20.25 -26.25
C LYS A 59 8.01 19.53 -27.21
N LEU A 60 7.41 18.43 -26.78
CA LEU A 60 6.49 17.61 -27.56
C LEU A 60 5.03 17.82 -27.18
N ILE A 61 4.72 18.62 -26.15
CA ILE A 61 3.35 18.78 -25.65
C ILE A 61 2.43 19.38 -26.70
N ASN A 62 2.83 20.47 -27.37
CA ASN A 62 1.98 21.09 -28.40
C ASN A 62 1.70 20.11 -29.55
N ARG A 63 2.70 19.33 -29.95
CA ARG A 63 2.55 18.30 -30.96
C ARG A 63 1.57 17.21 -30.49
N PHE A 64 1.75 16.73 -29.26
CA PHE A 64 0.88 15.73 -28.68
C PHE A 64 -0.57 16.23 -28.58
N LEU A 65 -0.80 17.43 -28.03
CA LEU A 65 -2.14 18.00 -27.85
C LEU A 65 -2.87 18.26 -29.17
N ASN A 66 -2.15 18.71 -30.20
CA ASN A 66 -2.78 19.14 -31.46
C ASN A 66 -2.83 18.03 -32.52
N GLU A 67 -1.86 17.11 -32.54
CA GLU A 67 -1.76 16.08 -33.57
C GLU A 67 -2.13 14.68 -33.08
N ILE A 68 -1.81 14.33 -31.83
CA ILE A 68 -1.93 12.93 -31.36
C ILE A 68 -3.19 12.74 -30.51
N LEU A 69 -3.40 13.64 -29.54
CA LEU A 69 -4.46 13.54 -28.55
C LEU A 69 -5.87 13.49 -29.17
N PRO A 70 -6.21 14.29 -30.20
CA PRO A 70 -7.54 14.23 -30.81
C PRO A 70 -7.86 12.83 -31.36
N ASP A 71 -6.89 12.19 -32.01
CA ASP A 71 -7.04 10.87 -32.64
C ASP A 71 -7.19 9.73 -31.63
N ILE A 72 -6.65 9.88 -30.41
CA ILE A 72 -6.71 8.83 -29.38
C ILE A 72 -7.68 9.13 -28.24
N SER A 73 -8.16 10.37 -28.12
CA SER A 73 -9.01 10.89 -27.02
C SER A 73 -10.19 9.98 -26.67
N TRP A 74 -10.88 9.44 -27.68
CA TRP A 74 -12.02 8.56 -27.51
C TRP A 74 -11.67 7.19 -26.91
N ASN A 75 -10.42 6.74 -27.01
CA ASN A 75 -9.95 5.48 -26.40
C ASN A 75 -9.47 5.64 -24.96
N VAL A 76 -9.22 6.87 -24.52
CA VAL A 76 -8.59 7.12 -23.23
C VAL A 76 -9.56 6.77 -22.11
N ARG A 77 -9.12 5.88 -21.22
CA ARG A 77 -9.86 5.44 -20.03
C ARG A 77 -9.21 5.89 -18.73
N SER A 78 -7.90 6.13 -18.74
CA SER A 78 -7.15 6.57 -17.58
C SER A 78 -6.16 7.65 -17.95
N ILE A 79 -6.12 8.71 -17.16
CA ILE A 79 -5.18 9.82 -17.35
C ILE A 79 -4.43 10.07 -16.06
N MET A 80 -3.11 10.24 -16.18
CA MET A 80 -2.26 10.73 -15.11
C MET A 80 -1.65 12.09 -15.51
N PHE A 81 -1.71 13.07 -14.63
CA PHE A 81 -1.02 14.35 -14.78
C PHE A 81 -0.49 14.86 -13.43
N SER A 82 0.42 15.83 -13.47
CA SER A 82 0.98 16.48 -12.28
C SER A 82 0.64 17.97 -12.29
N ASP A 83 0.92 18.61 -11.15
CA ASP A 83 0.55 19.96 -10.66
C ASP A 83 0.56 21.10 -11.67
N ASN A 84 1.23 20.91 -12.80
CA ASN A 84 1.42 21.90 -13.82
C ASN A 84 0.34 21.72 -14.90
N PHE A 85 -0.93 21.95 -14.56
CA PHE A 85 -2.00 22.07 -15.56
C PHE A 85 -1.66 23.12 -16.62
N GLU A 86 -0.90 24.16 -16.24
CA GLU A 86 -0.35 25.15 -17.17
C GLU A 86 0.56 24.53 -18.24
N ARG A 87 1.30 23.47 -17.88
CA ARG A 87 2.17 22.75 -18.83
C ARG A 87 1.36 21.97 -19.86
N CYS A 88 0.16 21.51 -19.51
CA CYS A 88 -0.68 20.69 -20.39
C CYS A 88 -2.17 21.03 -20.18
N PRO A 89 -2.68 22.11 -20.78
CA PRO A 89 -4.06 22.53 -20.61
C PRO A 89 -4.98 21.57 -21.39
N ILE A 90 -5.50 20.57 -20.70
CA ILE A 90 -6.43 19.59 -21.28
C ILE A 90 -7.82 19.79 -20.70
N LYS A 91 -8.82 19.82 -21.58
CA LYS A 91 -10.23 19.77 -21.21
C LYS A 91 -10.65 18.32 -21.03
N LEU A 92 -10.97 17.90 -19.81
CA LEU A 92 -11.35 16.50 -19.52
C LEU A 92 -12.59 16.04 -20.32
N GLU A 93 -13.43 16.98 -20.72
CA GLU A 93 -14.61 16.75 -21.58
C GLU A 93 -14.31 16.06 -22.92
N MET A 94 -13.05 16.11 -23.39
CA MET A 94 -12.68 15.44 -24.64
C MET A 94 -12.60 13.92 -24.53
N PHE A 95 -12.57 13.37 -23.31
CA PHE A 95 -12.40 11.95 -23.05
C PHE A 95 -13.74 11.28 -22.74
N ASN A 96 -14.48 10.89 -23.78
CA ASN A 96 -15.82 10.31 -23.64
C ASN A 96 -15.86 9.02 -22.79
N ASN A 97 -14.75 8.28 -22.75
CA ASN A 97 -14.64 6.98 -22.08
C ASN A 97 -13.75 7.05 -20.82
N LEU A 98 -13.54 8.24 -20.26
CA LEU A 98 -12.68 8.40 -19.09
C LEU A 98 -13.30 7.75 -17.86
N GLU A 99 -12.62 6.74 -17.31
CA GLU A 99 -13.06 6.00 -16.13
C GLU A 99 -12.21 6.32 -14.90
N SER A 100 -10.96 6.76 -15.10
CA SER A 100 -9.97 6.94 -14.03
C SER A 100 -9.14 8.20 -14.23
N ILE A 101 -8.95 8.97 -13.15
CA ILE A 101 -8.04 10.11 -13.14
C ILE A 101 -7.07 10.01 -11.98
N HIS A 102 -5.79 10.24 -12.26
CA HIS A 102 -4.73 10.36 -11.27
C HIS A 102 -4.03 11.71 -11.38
N PHE A 103 -4.00 12.48 -10.30
CA PHE A 103 -3.29 13.76 -10.27
C PHE A 103 -2.46 13.99 -9.01
N SER A 104 -1.53 14.95 -9.10
CA SER A 104 -0.81 15.52 -7.96
C SER A 104 -1.12 17.02 -7.77
N ASN A 105 -1.11 17.44 -6.51
CA ASN A 105 -1.21 18.79 -5.92
C ASN A 105 -2.33 19.78 -6.25
N SER A 106 -2.87 19.91 -7.47
CA SER A 106 -3.89 20.94 -7.75
C SER A 106 -5.05 20.38 -8.56
N PHE A 107 -6.27 20.71 -8.15
CA PHE A 107 -7.47 20.06 -8.67
C PHE A 107 -8.65 21.00 -8.84
N SER A 108 -9.21 21.02 -10.05
CA SER A 108 -10.53 21.59 -10.33
C SER A 108 -11.53 20.46 -10.54
N THR A 109 -12.60 20.49 -9.76
CA THR A 109 -13.61 19.43 -9.66
C THR A 109 -14.74 19.55 -10.68
N ASN A 110 -14.76 20.65 -11.44
CA ASN A 110 -15.92 21.06 -12.24
C ASN A 110 -16.25 20.13 -13.42
N PHE A 111 -15.44 19.09 -13.67
CA PHE A 111 -15.51 18.26 -14.89
C PHE A 111 -15.50 16.75 -14.63
N LEU A 112 -15.81 16.32 -13.40
CA LEU A 112 -15.61 14.93 -12.95
C LEU A 112 -16.86 14.01 -13.06
N PHE A 113 -17.76 14.29 -13.98
CA PHE A 113 -18.97 13.47 -14.12
C PHE A 113 -18.62 12.07 -14.68
N ASN A 114 -19.26 11.02 -14.15
CA ASN A 114 -19.13 9.61 -14.59
C ASN A 114 -17.78 8.91 -14.36
N ILE A 115 -16.90 9.46 -13.54
CA ILE A 115 -15.62 8.83 -13.22
C ILE A 115 -15.80 7.75 -12.16
N LYS A 116 -15.21 6.57 -12.41
CA LYS A 116 -15.27 5.41 -11.51
C LYS A 116 -14.15 5.40 -10.48
N GLU A 117 -12.98 5.94 -10.83
CA GLU A 117 -11.79 5.97 -9.97
C GLU A 117 -11.12 7.34 -9.96
N ILE A 118 -10.87 7.89 -8.77
CA ILE A 118 -10.06 9.10 -8.58
C ILE A 118 -8.91 8.80 -7.64
N LYS A 119 -7.71 9.17 -8.07
CA LYS A 119 -6.49 9.09 -7.28
C LYS A 119 -5.81 10.43 -7.18
N ILE A 120 -5.55 10.86 -5.96
CA ILE A 120 -4.89 12.11 -5.65
C ILE A 120 -3.68 11.82 -4.81
N ASN A 121 -2.51 12.24 -5.28
CA ASN A 121 -1.27 12.12 -4.56
C ASN A 121 -0.75 13.49 -4.11
N LEU A 122 -0.08 13.50 -2.96
CA LEU A 122 0.72 14.63 -2.45
C LEU A 122 -0.09 15.89 -2.10
N VAL A 123 -1.35 15.74 -1.70
CA VAL A 123 -2.26 16.88 -1.46
C VAL A 123 -1.67 17.94 -0.50
N PRO A 124 -1.44 19.19 -0.98
CA PRO A 124 -1.04 20.33 -0.18
C PRO A 124 -2.02 20.65 0.95
N VAL A 125 -1.53 21.23 2.05
CA VAL A 125 -2.33 21.49 3.26
C VAL A 125 -3.54 22.39 2.98
N ASP A 126 -3.34 23.40 2.15
CA ASP A 126 -4.31 24.44 1.80
C ASP A 126 -5.54 23.92 1.06
N ILE A 127 -5.41 22.83 0.30
CA ILE A 127 -6.54 22.27 -0.47
C ILE A 127 -7.19 21.02 0.17
N GLN A 128 -6.64 20.50 1.26
CA GLN A 128 -7.15 19.26 1.89
C GLN A 128 -8.60 19.38 2.34
N PHE A 129 -8.95 20.49 2.97
CA PHE A 129 -10.30 20.73 3.46
C PHE A 129 -11.31 20.82 2.31
N ASP A 130 -10.95 21.51 1.23
CA ASP A 130 -11.80 21.64 0.06
C ASP A 130 -12.03 20.28 -0.61
N LEU A 131 -10.99 19.44 -0.73
CA LEU A 131 -11.16 18.09 -1.28
C LEU A 131 -12.04 17.20 -0.41
N ILE A 132 -11.86 17.22 0.92
CA ILE A 132 -12.77 16.50 1.81
C ILE A 132 -14.19 17.00 1.59
N LYS A 133 -14.42 18.32 1.60
CA LYS A 133 -15.76 18.86 1.38
C LYS A 133 -16.32 18.40 0.04
N ILE A 134 -15.55 18.46 -1.03
CA ILE A 134 -16.02 18.13 -2.38
C ILE A 134 -16.40 16.64 -2.47
N PHE A 135 -15.54 15.72 -2.05
CA PHE A 135 -15.84 14.29 -2.19
C PHE A 135 -16.80 13.75 -1.12
N PHE A 136 -16.84 14.36 0.06
CA PHE A 136 -17.60 13.84 1.20
C PHE A 136 -18.92 14.60 1.45
N SER A 137 -19.14 15.74 0.78
CA SER A 137 -20.41 16.48 0.87
C SER A 137 -21.15 16.69 -0.46
N SER A 138 -20.48 16.51 -1.61
CA SER A 138 -21.15 16.66 -2.92
C SER A 138 -21.81 15.36 -3.38
N ASN A 139 -23.03 15.47 -3.91
CA ASN A 139 -23.72 14.37 -4.60
C ASN A 139 -23.30 14.24 -6.08
N GLU A 140 -22.38 15.07 -6.57
CA GLU A 140 -22.02 15.14 -7.99
C GLU A 140 -21.23 13.91 -8.48
N TYR A 141 -20.77 13.05 -7.57
CA TYR A 141 -19.91 11.88 -7.87
C TYR A 141 -20.61 10.53 -7.72
N THR A 142 -21.90 10.45 -8.04
CA THR A 142 -22.73 9.24 -7.87
C THR A 142 -22.14 7.94 -8.43
N ASN A 143 -21.27 8.01 -9.45
CA ASN A 143 -20.66 6.84 -10.09
C ASN A 143 -19.24 6.50 -9.58
N LEU A 144 -18.70 7.29 -8.65
CA LEU A 144 -17.36 7.09 -8.12
C LEU A 144 -17.34 5.87 -7.19
N LYS A 145 -16.66 4.81 -7.63
CA LYS A 145 -16.51 3.56 -6.87
C LYS A 145 -15.26 3.54 -6.02
N ARG A 146 -14.17 4.15 -6.51
CA ARG A 146 -12.86 4.08 -5.88
C ARG A 146 -12.23 5.46 -5.70
N LEU A 147 -11.83 5.74 -4.47
CA LEU A 147 -11.21 7.01 -4.09
C LEU A 147 -9.87 6.75 -3.38
N VAL A 148 -8.81 7.40 -3.85
CA VAL A 148 -7.47 7.32 -3.26
C VAL A 148 -6.99 8.74 -2.96
N LEU A 149 -6.82 9.06 -1.68
CA LEU A 149 -6.43 10.38 -1.16
C LEU A 149 -5.14 10.28 -0.35
N LEU A 150 -4.00 10.53 -0.98
CA LEU A 150 -2.69 10.48 -0.34
C LEU A 150 -2.17 11.89 -0.09
N SER A 151 -1.90 12.21 1.18
CA SER A 151 -1.33 13.47 1.63
C SER A 151 -0.05 13.24 2.43
N PHE A 152 0.93 14.13 2.31
CA PHE A 152 2.11 14.15 3.18
C PHE A 152 1.82 14.63 4.60
N HIS A 153 0.76 15.41 4.78
CA HIS A 153 0.37 15.99 6.08
C HIS A 153 -0.85 15.30 6.69
N GLY A 154 -1.54 14.49 5.89
CA GLY A 154 -2.72 13.74 6.28
C GLY A 154 -3.97 14.61 6.37
N PHE A 155 -5.12 14.01 6.13
CA PHE A 155 -6.42 14.67 6.20
C PHE A 155 -6.95 14.75 7.64
N THR A 156 -7.65 15.84 7.95
CA THR A 156 -8.36 16.04 9.23
C THR A 156 -9.84 16.25 8.99
N PHE A 157 -10.67 15.59 9.79
CA PHE A 157 -12.13 15.70 9.74
C PHE A 157 -12.71 16.64 10.81
N SER A 158 -11.86 17.18 11.68
CA SER A 158 -12.28 18.17 12.68
C SER A 158 -12.97 19.36 12.01
N ASN A 159 -14.19 19.68 12.47
CA ASN A 159 -15.02 20.82 12.06
C ASN A 159 -15.74 20.70 10.71
N ILE A 160 -15.87 19.49 10.15
CA ILE A 160 -16.61 19.30 8.90
C ILE A 160 -17.96 18.62 9.20
N GLN A 161 -19.06 19.30 8.86
CA GLN A 161 -20.39 18.66 8.81
C GLN A 161 -20.47 17.86 7.53
N LEU A 162 -20.22 16.56 7.62
CA LEU A 162 -20.27 15.65 6.49
C LEU A 162 -21.55 14.81 6.55
N ASN A 163 -22.18 14.62 5.41
CA ASN A 163 -23.24 13.64 5.24
C ASN A 163 -22.62 12.24 5.12
N GLN A 164 -23.44 11.19 5.29
CA GLN A 164 -22.97 9.81 5.14
C GLN A 164 -22.43 9.54 3.72
N LEU A 165 -21.31 8.81 3.64
CA LEU A 165 -20.59 8.47 2.42
C LEU A 165 -21.21 7.27 1.72
N ASN A 166 -22.32 7.48 1.02
CA ASN A 166 -23.14 6.38 0.50
C ASN A 166 -22.72 5.82 -0.87
N GLN A 167 -21.50 6.10 -1.36
CA GLN A 167 -21.18 5.86 -2.79
C GLN A 167 -19.94 5.01 -3.05
N PHE A 168 -18.92 5.04 -2.18
CA PHE A 168 -17.65 4.36 -2.47
C PHE A 168 -17.68 2.87 -2.11
N GLU A 169 -17.06 2.06 -2.96
CA GLU A 169 -16.75 0.64 -2.72
C GLU A 169 -15.33 0.51 -2.15
N SER A 170 -14.38 1.34 -2.58
CA SER A 170 -12.98 1.29 -2.16
C SER A 170 -12.44 2.67 -1.78
N LEU A 171 -11.89 2.79 -0.57
CA LEU A 171 -11.26 4.02 -0.07
C LEU A 171 -9.83 3.76 0.38
N THR A 172 -8.88 4.52 -0.16
CA THR A 172 -7.52 4.65 0.38
C THR A 172 -7.30 6.08 0.84
N ILE A 173 -6.91 6.29 2.10
CA ILE A 173 -6.74 7.65 2.65
C ILE A 173 -5.58 7.74 3.64
N THR A 174 -4.82 8.84 3.54
CA THR A 174 -3.83 9.21 4.57
C THR A 174 -4.46 10.15 5.59
N LEU A 175 -4.64 9.71 6.82
CA LEU A 175 -5.14 10.52 7.93
C LEU A 175 -4.02 11.19 8.68
N LYS A 176 -4.27 12.42 9.16
CA LYS A 176 -3.32 13.12 10.00
C LYS A 176 -3.12 12.38 11.31
N ASN A 177 -4.21 11.95 11.96
CA ASN A 177 -4.13 11.28 13.25
C ASN A 177 -5.20 10.20 13.45
N ASN A 178 -5.10 9.49 14.57
CA ASN A 178 -6.02 8.44 15.01
C ASN A 178 -7.42 8.93 15.43
N VAL A 179 -7.60 10.21 15.78
CA VAL A 179 -8.94 10.77 16.07
C VAL A 179 -9.75 10.82 14.79
N ASP A 180 -9.11 11.22 13.69
CA ASP A 180 -9.71 11.29 12.35
C ASP A 180 -10.15 9.92 11.82
N LEU A 181 -9.55 8.81 12.30
CA LEU A 181 -9.98 7.46 11.94
C LEU A 181 -11.42 7.20 12.40
N PHE A 182 -11.74 7.50 13.65
CA PHE A 182 -13.07 7.20 14.18
C PHE A 182 -14.14 8.08 13.55
N GLU A 183 -13.83 9.35 13.30
CA GLU A 183 -14.70 10.25 12.55
C GLU A 183 -14.93 9.73 11.12
N LEU A 184 -13.87 9.31 10.42
CA LEU A 184 -13.99 8.73 9.09
C LEU A 184 -14.92 7.50 9.11
N LEU A 185 -14.68 6.55 10.01
CA LEU A 185 -15.45 5.29 10.06
C LEU A 185 -16.95 5.54 10.30
N TYR A 186 -17.32 6.61 11.02
CA TYR A 186 -18.71 7.02 11.18
C TYR A 186 -19.34 7.56 9.90
N LEU A 187 -18.54 8.24 9.08
CA LEU A 187 -18.98 8.77 7.80
C LEU A 187 -19.11 7.67 6.75
N LEU A 188 -18.33 6.59 6.86
CA LEU A 188 -18.37 5.48 5.91
C LEU A 188 -19.73 4.78 5.94
N SER A 189 -20.29 4.52 4.76
CA SER A 189 -21.53 3.76 4.62
C SER A 189 -21.29 2.25 4.59
N SER A 190 -22.40 1.51 4.56
CA SER A 190 -22.41 0.07 4.36
C SER A 190 -22.00 -0.39 2.95
N SER A 191 -21.74 0.53 2.00
CA SER A 191 -21.26 0.15 0.66
C SER A 191 -19.79 -0.19 0.59
N ILE A 192 -18.98 0.25 1.57
CA ILE A 192 -17.53 0.06 1.52
C ILE A 192 -17.17 -1.41 1.67
N GLU A 193 -16.35 -1.84 0.71
CA GLU A 193 -15.87 -3.19 0.49
C GLU A 193 -14.37 -3.28 0.81
N GLU A 194 -13.61 -2.24 0.46
CA GLU A 194 -12.18 -2.13 0.72
C GLU A 194 -11.82 -0.81 1.41
N LEU A 195 -11.04 -0.88 2.49
CA LEU A 195 -10.60 0.28 3.24
C LEU A 195 -9.10 0.18 3.53
N ASN A 196 -8.34 1.18 3.08
CA ASN A 196 -6.91 1.31 3.29
C ASN A 196 -6.61 2.66 3.96
N ILE A 197 -6.10 2.61 5.18
CA ILE A 197 -5.88 3.80 6.00
C ILE A 197 -4.43 3.89 6.41
N HIS A 198 -3.84 5.05 6.20
CA HIS A 198 -2.51 5.37 6.68
C HIS A 198 -2.55 6.54 7.67
N ILE A 199 -2.15 6.32 8.91
CA ILE A 199 -2.15 7.33 9.98
C ILE A 199 -0.73 7.86 10.19
N LEU A 200 -0.56 9.17 10.02
CA LEU A 200 0.75 9.81 10.06
C LEU A 200 1.24 10.12 11.48
N TYR A 201 0.37 10.67 12.31
CA TYR A 201 0.73 11.18 13.64
C TYR A 201 -0.17 10.60 14.73
N ASN A 202 0.33 10.60 15.96
CA ASN A 202 -0.51 10.33 17.12
C ASN A 202 -1.24 11.62 17.54
N GLY A 203 -2.57 11.60 17.57
CA GLY A 203 -3.39 12.71 18.04
C GLY A 203 -3.62 12.65 19.55
N PRO A 204 -4.07 13.75 20.17
CA PRO A 204 -4.56 13.70 21.54
C PRO A 204 -5.74 12.72 21.59
N PHE A 205 -5.60 11.61 22.32
CA PHE A 205 -6.61 10.57 22.38
C PHE A 205 -7.93 11.19 22.88
N LYS A 206 -8.90 11.34 21.99
CA LYS A 206 -10.28 11.56 22.41
C LYS A 206 -10.85 10.18 22.70
N PRO A 207 -11.32 9.90 23.93
CA PRO A 207 -12.04 8.67 24.19
C PRO A 207 -13.14 8.57 23.14
N LEU A 208 -13.36 7.37 22.59
CA LEU A 208 -14.50 7.10 21.74
C LEU A 208 -15.70 7.74 22.45
N ARG A 209 -16.24 8.84 21.90
CA ARG A 209 -17.54 9.32 22.34
C ARG A 209 -18.43 8.10 22.32
N SER A 210 -19.29 7.92 23.31
CA SER A 210 -20.20 6.78 23.40
C SER A 210 -21.02 6.70 22.12
N PHE A 211 -20.49 6.03 21.10
CA PHE A 211 -21.07 5.94 19.77
C PHE A 211 -22.24 4.98 19.94
N SER A 212 -23.42 5.55 20.19
CA SER A 212 -24.63 4.82 20.57
C SER A 212 -25.26 4.06 19.39
N SER A 213 -24.80 4.31 18.17
CA SER A 213 -25.11 3.50 16.99
C SER A 213 -23.89 2.65 16.63
N ALA A 214 -24.09 1.33 16.58
CA ALA A 214 -23.05 0.40 16.16
C ALA A 214 -22.61 0.75 14.72
N LEU A 215 -21.34 1.11 14.55
CA LEU A 215 -20.70 1.17 13.24
C LEU A 215 -20.83 -0.21 12.61
N LYS A 216 -21.42 -0.32 11.41
CA LYS A 216 -21.63 -1.60 10.74
C LYS A 216 -21.13 -1.51 9.30
N LEU A 217 -19.87 -1.85 9.09
CA LEU A 217 -19.24 -1.98 7.77
C LEU A 217 -19.45 -3.40 7.24
N ILE A 218 -20.73 -3.75 6.97
CA ILE A 218 -21.19 -5.12 6.71
C ILE A 218 -20.63 -5.70 5.40
N LYS A 219 -20.23 -4.85 4.45
CA LYS A 219 -19.65 -5.28 3.17
C LYS A 219 -18.13 -5.29 3.17
N LEU A 220 -17.49 -4.78 4.23
CA LEU A 220 -16.05 -4.63 4.28
C LEU A 220 -15.39 -6.00 4.35
N HIS A 221 -14.70 -6.35 3.27
CA HIS A 221 -13.97 -7.60 3.16
C HIS A 221 -12.45 -7.39 3.20
N TYR A 222 -11.96 -6.19 2.88
CA TYR A 222 -10.55 -5.82 2.96
C TYR A 222 -10.34 -4.62 3.88
N PHE A 223 -9.53 -4.80 4.92
CA PHE A 223 -9.10 -3.71 5.81
C PHE A 223 -7.57 -3.69 5.93
N HIS A 224 -6.99 -2.57 5.56
CA HIS A 224 -5.57 -2.27 5.77
C HIS A 224 -5.41 -1.04 6.65
N LEU A 225 -4.61 -1.16 7.70
CA LEU A 225 -4.24 -0.07 8.58
C LEU A 225 -2.72 0.03 8.66
N LYS A 226 -2.19 1.20 8.34
CA LYS A 226 -0.80 1.57 8.50
C LYS A 226 -0.65 2.70 9.50
N THR A 227 0.27 2.60 10.45
CA THR A 227 0.63 3.70 11.35
C THR A 227 2.13 3.97 11.26
N THR A 228 2.52 5.26 11.23
CA THR A 228 3.93 5.66 11.22
C THR A 228 4.45 6.13 12.55
N PHE A 229 3.56 6.52 13.47
CA PHE A 229 3.93 7.03 14.78
C PHE A 229 3.64 6.01 15.88
N GLU A 230 4.55 5.95 16.85
CA GLU A 230 4.43 5.09 18.03
C GLU A 230 3.09 5.33 18.75
N ASP A 231 2.42 4.24 19.10
CA ASP A 231 1.21 4.21 19.93
C ASP A 231 0.02 4.98 19.35
N SER A 232 -0.06 5.07 18.02
CA SER A 232 -1.20 5.67 17.32
C SER A 232 -2.52 4.98 17.68
N ILE A 233 -2.54 3.65 17.82
CA ILE A 233 -3.72 2.85 18.20
C ILE A 233 -3.28 1.71 19.10
N LYS A 234 -3.87 1.56 20.29
CA LYS A 234 -3.61 0.42 21.18
C LYS A 234 -4.22 -0.86 20.64
N PHE A 235 -3.64 -2.02 20.95
CA PHE A 235 -4.11 -3.31 20.46
C PHE A 235 -5.58 -3.55 20.82
N LYS A 236 -5.98 -3.27 22.07
CA LYS A 236 -7.37 -3.43 22.52
C LYS A 236 -8.36 -2.52 21.79
N GLN A 237 -7.91 -1.35 21.33
CA GLN A 237 -8.74 -0.43 20.55
C GLN A 237 -8.93 -0.95 19.14
N LEU A 238 -7.86 -1.48 18.52
CA LEU A 238 -7.92 -2.14 17.22
C LEU A 238 -8.83 -3.39 17.29
N GLU A 239 -8.62 -4.25 18.29
CA GLU A 239 -9.44 -5.45 18.52
C GLU A 239 -10.92 -5.08 18.60
N LYS A 240 -11.27 -4.11 19.45
CA LYS A 240 -12.65 -3.63 19.58
C LYS A 240 -13.19 -3.08 18.28
N LEU A 241 -12.43 -2.23 17.58
CA LEU A 241 -12.83 -1.63 16.32
C LEU A 241 -13.21 -2.67 15.28
N ILE A 242 -12.33 -3.67 15.07
CA ILE A 242 -12.54 -4.68 14.03
C ILE A 242 -13.69 -5.61 14.40
N ILE A 243 -13.78 -6.06 15.65
CA ILE A 243 -14.86 -6.95 16.10
C ILE A 243 -16.22 -6.26 16.02
N ASP A 244 -16.30 -5.00 16.49
CA ASP A 244 -17.56 -4.29 16.57
C ASP A 244 -18.04 -3.81 15.19
N SER A 245 -17.11 -3.52 14.27
CA SER A 245 -17.43 -2.83 13.00
C SER A 245 -17.34 -3.69 11.73
N CYS A 246 -16.53 -4.76 11.72
CA CYS A 246 -16.08 -5.44 10.49
C CYS A 246 -16.44 -6.94 10.50
N SER A 247 -17.73 -7.28 10.55
CA SER A 247 -18.19 -8.66 10.72
C SER A 247 -17.91 -9.59 9.53
N SER A 248 -17.71 -9.06 8.33
CA SER A 248 -17.49 -9.79 7.07
C SER A 248 -16.03 -9.87 6.63
N LEU A 249 -15.09 -9.50 7.49
CA LEU A 249 -13.71 -9.26 7.09
C LEU A 249 -13.02 -10.55 6.60
N GLU A 250 -12.57 -10.54 5.35
CA GLU A 250 -11.85 -11.66 4.74
C GLU A 250 -10.32 -11.43 4.70
N TYR A 251 -9.90 -10.17 4.62
CA TYR A 251 -8.52 -9.74 4.49
C TYR A 251 -8.21 -8.65 5.51
N LEU A 252 -7.29 -8.96 6.43
CA LEU A 252 -6.78 -8.01 7.42
C LEU A 252 -5.30 -7.77 7.17
N SER A 253 -4.91 -6.50 7.07
CA SER A 253 -3.52 -6.09 6.92
C SER A 253 -3.17 -4.99 7.92
N ILE A 254 -2.16 -5.21 8.77
CA ILE A 254 -1.76 -4.25 9.80
C ILE A 254 -0.27 -3.94 9.68
N GLU A 255 0.08 -2.69 9.44
CA GLU A 255 1.46 -2.19 9.51
C GLU A 255 1.53 -1.17 10.65
N THR A 256 2.29 -1.42 11.71
CA THR A 256 2.26 -0.51 12.86
C THR A 256 3.61 -0.35 13.53
N LEU A 257 3.86 0.87 14.01
CA LEU A 257 4.96 1.18 14.93
C LEU A 257 4.36 1.39 16.33
N THR A 258 4.79 0.62 17.33
CA THR A 258 4.16 0.65 18.67
C THR A 258 5.09 0.24 19.80
N ARG A 259 4.76 0.66 21.03
CA ARG A 259 5.33 0.20 22.29
C ARG A 259 4.35 -0.66 23.09
N ASP A 260 3.13 -0.85 22.57
CA ASP A 260 2.11 -1.70 23.18
C ASP A 260 2.49 -3.18 22.97
N GLN A 261 2.83 -3.84 24.08
CA GLN A 261 3.33 -5.21 24.09
C GLN A 261 2.28 -6.22 23.58
N ASP A 262 0.99 -5.88 23.66
CA ASP A 262 -0.07 -6.75 23.15
C ASP A 262 0.04 -6.98 21.63
N TYR A 263 0.66 -6.05 20.87
CA TYR A 263 0.89 -6.23 19.44
C TYR A 263 1.92 -7.33 19.13
N ILE A 264 2.86 -7.59 20.01
CA ILE A 264 3.89 -8.62 19.78
C ILE A 264 3.58 -9.94 20.47
N ASP A 265 2.46 -10.02 21.19
CA ASP A 265 2.01 -11.26 21.84
C ASP A 265 1.18 -12.11 20.87
N GLY A 266 1.76 -13.22 20.41
CA GLY A 266 1.09 -14.17 19.53
C GLY A 266 -0.17 -14.80 20.13
N TYR A 267 -0.28 -14.92 21.46
CA TYR A 267 -1.50 -15.42 22.11
C TYR A 267 -2.64 -14.40 22.04
N GLN A 268 -2.34 -13.10 22.14
CA GLN A 268 -3.34 -12.04 21.98
C GLN A 268 -3.88 -12.03 20.55
N TRP A 269 -2.99 -12.13 19.56
CA TRP A 269 -3.39 -12.27 18.17
C TRP A 269 -4.21 -13.54 17.91
N GLU A 270 -3.80 -14.69 18.44
CA GLU A 270 -4.58 -15.93 18.31
C GLU A 270 -6.01 -15.74 18.86
N LYS A 271 -6.15 -15.18 20.07
CA LYS A 271 -7.45 -14.89 20.68
C LYS A 271 -8.29 -13.93 19.85
N PHE A 272 -7.67 -12.90 19.27
CA PHE A 272 -8.35 -11.93 18.41
C PHE A 272 -8.80 -12.56 17.09
N LEU A 273 -7.90 -13.24 16.38
CA LEU A 273 -8.15 -13.80 15.06
C LEU A 273 -9.14 -14.97 15.09
N ASN A 274 -9.23 -15.70 16.20
CA ASN A 274 -10.28 -16.70 16.40
C ASN A 274 -11.71 -16.11 16.42
N LYS A 275 -11.85 -14.80 16.66
CA LYS A 275 -13.15 -14.11 16.58
C LYS A 275 -13.51 -13.68 15.15
N LEU A 276 -12.57 -13.74 14.21
CA LEU A 276 -12.76 -13.33 12.82
C LEU A 276 -13.03 -14.56 11.93
N PHE A 277 -14.26 -15.07 12.00
CA PHE A 277 -14.66 -16.32 11.36
C PHE A 277 -14.44 -16.37 9.84
N TYR A 278 -14.61 -15.24 9.14
CA TYR A 278 -14.47 -15.16 7.68
C TYR A 278 -13.05 -14.85 7.20
N LEU A 279 -12.09 -14.68 8.10
CA LEU A 279 -10.74 -14.25 7.75
C LEU A 279 -10.00 -15.33 6.94
N LYS A 280 -9.75 -15.02 5.67
CA LYS A 280 -9.00 -15.88 4.73
C LYS A 280 -7.53 -15.49 4.68
N LYS A 281 -7.21 -14.20 4.76
CA LYS A 281 -5.82 -13.72 4.70
C LYS A 281 -5.57 -12.73 5.82
N PHE A 282 -4.43 -12.93 6.47
CA PHE A 282 -3.90 -12.02 7.46
C PHE A 282 -2.45 -11.70 7.08
N THR A 283 -2.13 -10.42 7.12
CA THR A 283 -0.76 -9.93 6.98
C THR A 283 -0.53 -8.90 8.07
N PHE A 284 0.59 -8.99 8.76
CA PHE A 284 1.00 -7.87 9.60
C PHE A 284 2.50 -7.68 9.57
N SER A 285 2.88 -6.42 9.76
CA SER A 285 4.24 -5.94 9.94
C SER A 285 4.25 -5.04 11.18
N ILE A 286 4.80 -5.53 12.27
CA ILE A 286 4.82 -4.80 13.54
C ILE A 286 6.25 -4.40 13.82
N ARG A 287 6.50 -3.09 13.89
CA ARG A 287 7.73 -2.51 14.44
C ARG A 287 7.48 -2.21 15.91
N TYR A 288 8.12 -2.99 16.77
CA TYR A 288 8.00 -2.85 18.21
C TYR A 288 9.28 -2.30 18.81
N ARG A 289 9.14 -1.25 19.62
CA ARG A 289 10.26 -0.61 20.31
C ARG A 289 10.13 -0.79 21.81
N PHE A 290 11.14 -1.37 22.42
CA PHE A 290 11.21 -1.52 23.88
C PHE A 290 12.56 -1.13 24.44
N LYS A 291 12.53 -0.75 25.72
CA LYS A 291 13.72 -0.52 26.52
C LYS A 291 14.17 -1.83 27.15
N ILE A 292 15.46 -2.11 27.05
CA ILE A 292 16.12 -3.18 27.80
C ILE A 292 16.81 -2.56 29.01
N ASN A 293 16.64 -3.20 30.16
CA ASN A 293 17.37 -2.84 31.36
C ASN A 293 18.61 -3.73 31.54
N GLU A 294 18.51 -5.03 31.22
CA GLU A 294 19.63 -5.99 31.30
C GLU A 294 19.64 -7.00 30.12
N ASN A 295 20.80 -7.58 29.79
CA ASN A 295 20.94 -8.50 28.64
C ASN A 295 20.08 -9.77 28.76
N ASP A 296 19.88 -10.29 29.97
CA ASP A 296 19.08 -11.50 30.19
C ASP A 296 17.57 -11.25 29.91
N ASP A 297 17.10 -10.01 30.12
CA ASP A 297 15.74 -9.60 29.79
C ASP A 297 15.46 -9.69 28.29
N GLN A 298 16.48 -9.43 27.44
CA GLN A 298 16.31 -9.47 26.00
C GLN A 298 16.04 -10.90 25.53
N LYS A 299 16.92 -11.84 25.91
CA LYS A 299 16.82 -13.22 25.45
C LYS A 299 15.54 -13.88 25.96
N MET A 300 15.20 -13.65 27.23
CA MET A 300 13.95 -14.16 27.79
C MET A 300 12.71 -13.61 27.07
N LYS A 301 12.73 -12.33 26.67
CA LYS A 301 11.65 -11.73 25.86
C LYS A 301 11.60 -12.30 24.45
N GLU A 302 12.73 -12.43 23.77
CA GLU A 302 12.79 -13.04 22.42
C GLU A 302 12.24 -14.48 22.44
N ASP A 303 12.68 -15.29 23.41
CA ASP A 303 12.21 -16.67 23.60
C ASP A 303 10.69 -16.71 23.89
N TYR A 304 10.18 -15.80 24.73
CA TYR A 304 8.74 -15.67 24.97
C TYR A 304 7.97 -15.34 23.68
N LEU A 305 8.46 -14.38 22.89
CA LEU A 305 7.79 -13.95 21.66
C LEU A 305 7.75 -15.06 20.63
N LEU A 306 8.88 -15.72 20.36
CA LEU A 306 8.93 -16.86 19.46
C LEU A 306 7.99 -17.98 19.92
N LYS A 307 7.95 -18.25 21.23
CA LYS A 307 7.03 -19.24 21.81
C LYS A 307 5.57 -18.86 21.62
N SER A 308 5.21 -17.59 21.76
CA SER A 308 3.82 -17.10 21.59
C SER A 308 3.28 -17.30 20.17
N PHE A 309 4.16 -17.37 19.17
CA PHE A 309 3.86 -17.60 17.76
C PHE A 309 4.06 -19.06 17.31
N SER A 310 4.42 -19.96 18.23
CA SER A 310 4.71 -21.37 17.94
C SER A 310 3.57 -22.33 18.32
N THR A 311 2.36 -21.82 18.56
CA THR A 311 1.20 -22.65 18.90
C THR A 311 0.68 -23.43 17.68
N ASP A 312 -0.12 -24.47 17.94
CA ASP A 312 -0.77 -25.27 16.89
C ASP A 312 -1.68 -24.41 15.99
N PHE A 313 -2.23 -23.31 16.51
CA PHE A 313 -2.99 -22.34 15.72
C PHE A 313 -2.14 -21.77 14.57
N TRP A 314 -0.94 -21.26 14.88
CA TRP A 314 -0.06 -20.64 13.89
C TRP A 314 0.50 -21.67 12.90
N LEU A 315 1.04 -22.78 13.44
CA LEU A 315 1.80 -23.76 12.66
C LEU A 315 0.92 -24.75 11.89
N LYS A 316 -0.10 -25.33 12.55
CA LYS A 316 -0.88 -26.44 11.99
C LYS A 316 -2.20 -25.97 11.37
N GLN A 317 -2.97 -25.17 12.11
CA GLN A 317 -4.32 -24.78 11.69
C GLN A 317 -4.27 -23.74 10.57
N ARG A 318 -3.47 -22.69 10.75
CA ARG A 318 -3.40 -21.58 9.79
C ARG A 318 -2.25 -21.71 8.78
N LYS A 319 -1.19 -22.44 9.14
CA LYS A 319 0.03 -22.61 8.32
C LYS A 319 0.61 -21.26 7.89
N TRP A 320 0.61 -20.30 8.81
CA TRP A 320 1.14 -18.97 8.55
C TRP A 320 2.64 -18.94 8.78
N PHE A 321 3.36 -18.23 7.91
CA PHE A 321 4.80 -18.10 8.00
C PHE A 321 5.15 -16.84 8.77
N ILE A 322 6.05 -16.96 9.74
CA ILE A 322 6.38 -15.91 10.70
C ILE A 322 7.85 -15.58 10.54
N ASN A 323 8.12 -14.37 10.09
CA ASN A 323 9.46 -13.81 10.07
C ASN A 323 9.62 -12.87 11.25
N PHE A 324 10.67 -13.10 12.03
CA PHE A 324 11.06 -12.22 13.13
C PHE A 324 12.45 -11.67 12.83
N TYR A 325 12.56 -10.35 12.81
CA TYR A 325 13.85 -9.65 12.71
C TYR A 325 14.00 -8.76 13.93
N SER A 326 15.06 -8.94 14.72
CA SER A 326 15.42 -8.00 15.78
C SER A 326 16.70 -7.26 15.41
N THR A 327 16.68 -5.94 15.52
CA THR A 327 17.87 -5.09 15.40
C THR A 327 18.05 -4.29 16.67
N CYS A 328 19.22 -4.42 17.31
CA CYS A 328 19.56 -3.65 18.50
C CYS A 328 20.38 -2.42 18.13
N SER A 329 19.87 -1.24 18.48
CA SER A 329 20.53 0.04 18.31
C SER A 329 20.97 0.57 19.69
N PHE A 330 22.26 0.82 19.86
CA PHE A 330 22.80 1.41 21.08
C PHE A 330 23.02 2.90 20.83
N THR A 331 22.38 3.77 21.62
CA THR A 331 22.65 5.22 21.56
C THR A 331 23.04 5.73 22.94
N ASN A 332 24.28 5.41 23.34
CA ASN A 332 25.17 6.25 24.16
C ASN A 332 26.38 5.44 24.63
N GLU A 333 27.55 5.95 24.28
CA GLU A 333 28.85 5.54 24.77
C GLU A 333 28.98 5.93 26.26
N ASN A 334 28.92 4.93 27.13
CA ASN A 334 29.72 4.82 28.38
C ASN A 334 29.61 3.40 28.96
N PHE A 335 29.34 2.39 28.11
CA PHE A 335 29.52 0.99 28.49
C PHE A 335 30.94 0.58 28.12
N SER A 336 31.75 0.31 29.14
CA SER A 336 33.10 -0.22 29.00
C SER A 336 33.09 -1.48 28.13
N LEU A 337 33.82 -1.39 27.03
CA LEU A 337 33.91 -2.33 25.92
C LEU A 337 34.73 -3.59 26.26
N ASN A 338 34.48 -4.23 27.40
CA ASN A 338 35.23 -5.44 27.81
C ASN A 338 34.47 -6.77 27.64
N GLY A 339 33.29 -6.79 27.04
CA GLY A 339 32.49 -8.04 26.91
C GLY A 339 31.89 -8.37 25.55
N PHE A 340 31.85 -7.46 24.59
CA PHE A 340 31.06 -7.67 23.36
C PHE A 340 31.93 -8.16 22.18
N LYS A 341 31.90 -9.46 21.91
CA LYS A 341 32.26 -10.01 20.59
C LYS A 341 31.18 -9.58 19.58
N ARG A 342 31.49 -8.57 18.75
CA ARG A 342 30.69 -8.21 17.57
C ARG A 342 30.57 -9.43 16.65
N LYS A 343 29.37 -10.01 16.53
CA LYS A 343 29.04 -10.86 15.37
C LYS A 343 28.66 -9.92 14.23
N ASN A 344 29.41 -9.99 13.14
CA ASN A 344 29.20 -9.21 11.92
C ASN A 344 27.79 -9.49 11.36
N TYR A 345 26.95 -8.46 11.28
CA TYR A 345 25.83 -8.42 10.34
C TYR A 345 26.16 -7.35 9.31
N GLU A 346 26.32 -7.77 8.06
CA GLU A 346 26.68 -6.89 6.95
C GLU A 346 25.55 -5.91 6.62
N LYS A 347 25.91 -4.63 6.65
CA LYS A 347 25.31 -3.44 6.00
C LYS A 347 23.80 -3.23 6.12
N LEU A 348 23.44 -2.21 6.92
CA LEU A 348 22.28 -1.36 6.64
C LEU A 348 22.63 0.10 6.92
N PHE A 349 22.34 0.95 5.95
CA PHE A 349 22.58 2.39 5.96
C PHE A 349 21.72 3.06 7.04
N LEU A 350 22.38 3.76 7.97
CA LEU A 350 21.73 4.55 9.02
C LEU A 350 21.62 6.02 8.57
N HIS A 351 20.39 6.53 8.49
CA HIS A 351 20.15 7.95 8.77
C HIS A 351 19.82 8.06 10.27
N THR A 352 20.80 8.47 11.07
CA THR A 352 20.65 8.68 12.51
C THR A 352 20.06 10.05 12.81
N ILE A 353 18.93 10.09 13.51
CA ILE A 353 18.52 11.25 14.33
C ILE A 353 18.95 10.91 15.77
N PRO A 354 19.73 11.76 16.46
CA PRO A 354 20.26 11.44 17.78
C PRO A 354 19.17 11.55 18.85
N TYR A 355 18.94 10.45 19.56
CA TYR A 355 18.24 10.41 20.86
C TYR A 355 19.08 9.55 21.83
N PRO A 356 18.95 9.70 23.17
CA PRO A 356 19.95 9.20 24.12
C PRO A 356 19.65 7.82 24.77
N TYR A 357 19.10 6.83 24.04
CA TYR A 357 18.75 5.51 24.63
C TYR A 357 18.99 4.29 23.71
N ALA A 358 19.44 3.16 24.26
CA ALA A 358 19.47 1.90 23.53
C ALA A 358 18.05 1.33 23.30
N PHE A 359 17.72 0.97 22.06
CA PHE A 359 16.43 0.42 21.64
C PHE A 359 16.61 -0.81 20.75
N ILE A 360 15.73 -1.81 20.89
CA ILE A 360 15.55 -2.85 19.88
C ILE A 360 14.34 -2.51 19.02
N ASP A 361 14.55 -2.49 17.71
CA ASP A 361 13.48 -2.53 16.73
C ASP A 361 13.26 -4.00 16.37
N ALA A 362 12.11 -4.55 16.77
CA ALA A 362 11.65 -5.87 16.33
C ALA A 362 10.65 -5.68 15.19
N THR A 363 10.92 -6.26 14.02
CA THR A 363 9.97 -6.36 12.90
C THR A 363 9.44 -7.79 12.82
N ILE A 364 8.13 -7.95 13.01
CA ILE A 364 7.45 -9.24 12.83
C ILE A 364 6.61 -9.17 11.55
N ASP A 365 6.98 -9.95 10.53
CA ASP A 365 6.25 -10.05 9.28
C ASP A 365 5.61 -11.43 9.14
N ILE A 366 4.27 -11.49 9.06
CA ILE A 366 3.53 -12.74 8.84
C ILE A 366 2.89 -12.78 7.46
N ASN A 367 3.22 -13.81 6.67
CA ASN A 367 2.72 -14.03 5.32
C ASN A 367 2.11 -15.44 5.15
N ARG A 368 1.02 -15.55 4.38
CA ARG A 368 0.42 -16.85 4.02
C ARG A 368 1.19 -17.46 2.84
N THR A 369 1.59 -18.72 2.94
CA THR A 369 2.20 -19.46 1.81
C THR A 369 1.14 -19.74 0.73
N LYS A 370 1.42 -19.34 -0.52
CA LYS A 370 0.75 -19.94 -1.68
C LYS A 370 1.47 -21.26 -1.95
N SER A 371 0.79 -22.38 -1.74
CA SER A 371 1.33 -23.70 -2.06
C SER A 371 1.58 -23.80 -3.57
N THR A 372 2.83 -23.58 -3.98
CA THR A 372 3.31 -24.04 -5.29
C THR A 372 4.53 -24.92 -5.02
N ASN A 373 4.41 -26.17 -5.47
CA ASN A 373 5.41 -27.24 -5.55
C ASN A 373 5.70 -28.10 -4.30
N LYS A 374 5.20 -29.35 -4.41
CA LYS A 374 5.35 -30.54 -3.57
C LYS A 374 6.80 -31.06 -3.36
N GLN A 375 7.84 -30.33 -3.78
CA GLN A 375 9.23 -30.81 -3.69
C GLN A 375 10.03 -30.26 -2.49
N TYR A 376 9.46 -29.36 -1.69
CA TYR A 376 10.15 -28.79 -0.53
C TYR A 376 9.74 -29.42 0.82
N SER A 377 8.74 -30.31 0.88
CA SER A 377 8.20 -30.77 2.17
C SER A 377 9.11 -31.73 2.94
N THR A 378 10.01 -32.48 2.27
CA THR A 378 10.89 -33.45 2.96
C THR A 378 12.26 -32.90 3.32
N ARG A 379 12.69 -31.76 2.76
CA ARG A 379 13.95 -31.09 3.15
C ARG A 379 13.78 -30.05 4.26
N PHE A 380 12.56 -29.56 4.49
CA PHE A 380 12.28 -28.48 5.45
C PHE A 380 12.00 -28.94 6.88
N GLU A 381 11.56 -30.19 7.11
CA GLU A 381 11.33 -30.71 8.47
C GLU A 381 12.64 -30.90 9.26
N ASN A 382 13.76 -31.14 8.58
CA ASN A 382 15.07 -31.30 9.23
C ASN A 382 15.90 -30.00 9.35
N GLN A 383 15.60 -28.95 8.58
CA GLN A 383 16.36 -27.69 8.64
C GLN A 383 15.85 -26.68 9.67
N LEU A 384 14.60 -26.83 10.14
CA LEU A 384 14.05 -25.97 11.20
C LEU A 384 14.58 -26.32 12.60
N PHE A 385 15.14 -27.52 12.80
CA PHE A 385 15.74 -27.93 14.08
C PHE A 385 17.28 -27.84 14.12
N GLN A 386 17.96 -27.64 12.99
CA GLN A 386 19.44 -27.66 12.94
C GLN A 386 20.13 -26.30 12.77
N THR A 387 19.44 -25.21 12.45
CA THR A 387 20.12 -23.94 12.10
C THR A 387 20.27 -22.93 13.25
N VAL A 388 19.97 -23.31 14.51
CA VAL A 388 20.29 -22.47 15.69
C VAL A 388 21.13 -23.20 16.75
N TYR A 389 21.47 -24.49 16.57
CA TYR A 389 22.23 -25.26 17.57
C TYR A 389 23.65 -25.71 17.16
N GLU A 390 24.14 -25.38 15.96
CA GLU A 390 25.48 -25.80 15.46
C GLU A 390 26.44 -24.62 15.14
N ILE A 391 26.30 -23.46 15.81
CA ILE A 391 27.29 -22.35 15.74
C ILE A 391 27.86 -22.02 17.14
N PHE A 392 27.97 -23.02 18.02
CA PHE A 392 28.70 -22.92 19.30
C PHE A 392 29.44 -24.23 19.65
N LYS A 393 30.20 -24.78 18.70
CA LYS A 393 31.32 -25.69 18.99
C LYS A 393 32.46 -25.41 18.02
N ILE A 394 33.37 -24.53 18.45
CA ILE A 394 34.84 -24.57 18.37
C ILE A 394 35.34 -23.39 19.22
#